data_AF-A0AAD4BIW4-F1
#
_entry.id   AF-A0AAD4BIW4-F1
#
_cell.length_a   1.000
_cell.length_b   1.000
_cell.length_c   1.000
_cell.angle_alpha   90.00
_cell.angle_beta   90.00
_cell.angle_gamma   90.00
#
_symmetry.space_group_name_H-M   'P 1'
#
loop_
_entity.id
_entity.type
_entity.pdbx_description
1 polymer ?
#
loop_
_entity_poly.entity_id
_entity_poly.type
_entity_poly.pdbx_seq_one_letter_code
_entity_poly.pdbx_strand_id
1 'polypeptide(L)'
;MQVLLGPSCVTFQPNGDLRRRIANYLKQIIGGRSDQILANIPRTITTWSKLRIREGGDRIETSESFKRFRDSRRDNTFIWIQYDVGGANDPLLAIQYGQLERILVCQLGDEGVWRHYSHSTHILALIIPVKTEGQDASTTTTYFSKFLAPIITDIRNIKAVVGRVETRNRWGIVDRSVGLAKTTFVPDELDQHDDDDPEV
;
A
#
# COMPACT_ATOMS: atom_id res chain seq x y z
N MET A 1 5.33 -15.06 0.92
CA MET A 1 3.98 -15.31 1.49
C MET A 1 3.70 -14.28 2.60
N GLN A 2 2.45 -13.86 2.77
CA GLN A 2 2.01 -12.79 3.68
C GLN A 2 1.19 -13.39 4.85
N VAL A 3 1.32 -12.85 6.07
CA VAL A 3 0.61 -13.30 7.28
C VAL A 3 -0.22 -12.15 7.84
N LEU A 4 -1.50 -12.38 8.07
CA LEU A 4 -2.38 -11.40 8.70
C LEU A 4 -2.28 -11.50 10.24
N LEU A 5 -2.31 -10.36 10.95
CA LEU A 5 -2.15 -10.31 12.41
C LEU A 5 -3.44 -9.88 13.12
N GLY A 6 -4.25 -10.86 13.56
CA GLY A 6 -5.56 -10.71 14.23
C GLY A 6 -6.67 -9.99 13.42
N PRO A 7 -7.89 -10.53 13.31
CA PRO A 7 -9.00 -9.80 12.69
C PRO A 7 -9.34 -8.55 13.53
N SER A 8 -9.59 -7.43 12.86
CA SER A 8 -9.94 -6.16 13.52
C SER A 8 -11.45 -5.95 13.65
N CYS A 9 -12.22 -6.54 12.74
CA CYS A 9 -13.68 -6.58 12.78
C CYS A 9 -14.14 -7.80 11.97
N VAL A 10 -14.93 -8.69 12.57
CA VAL A 10 -15.35 -9.92 11.89
C VAL A 10 -16.58 -9.70 11.00
N THR A 11 -17.44 -8.73 11.35
CA THR A 11 -18.75 -8.49 10.74
C THR A 11 -18.88 -7.09 10.13
N PHE A 12 -17.82 -6.59 9.48
CA PHE A 12 -17.83 -5.26 8.89
C PHE A 12 -18.78 -5.19 7.69
N GLN A 13 -19.64 -4.17 7.66
CA GLN A 13 -20.59 -3.92 6.58
C GLN A 13 -20.03 -2.87 5.60
N PRO A 14 -19.55 -3.27 4.41
CA PRO A 14 -19.05 -2.31 3.42
C PRO A 14 -20.21 -1.46 2.88
N ASN A 15 -19.98 -0.14 2.79
CA ASN A 15 -20.94 0.78 2.18
C ASN A 15 -21.07 0.54 0.65
N GLY A 16 -22.04 1.19 0.02
CA GLY A 16 -22.32 1.00 -1.41
C GLY A 16 -21.15 1.31 -2.34
N ASP A 17 -20.34 2.33 -2.02
CA ASP A 17 -19.13 2.66 -2.79
C ASP A 17 -18.08 1.55 -2.70
N LEU A 18 -17.77 1.11 -1.48
CA LEU A 18 -16.79 0.05 -1.25
C LEU A 18 -17.22 -1.27 -1.89
N ARG A 19 -18.50 -1.65 -1.77
CA ARG A 19 -19.06 -2.81 -2.48
C ARG A 19 -18.88 -2.71 -3.98
N ARG A 20 -19.11 -1.53 -4.57
CA ARG A 20 -18.93 -1.29 -6.01
C ARG A 20 -17.46 -1.42 -6.42
N ARG A 21 -16.52 -0.92 -5.60
CA ARG A 21 -15.07 -1.07 -5.86
C ARG A 21 -14.63 -2.53 -5.81
N ILE A 22 -15.10 -3.29 -4.81
CA ILE A 22 -14.86 -4.74 -4.71
C ILE A 22 -15.43 -5.44 -5.95
N ALA A 23 -16.67 -5.14 -6.35
CA ALA A 23 -17.30 -5.74 -7.51
C ALA A 23 -16.53 -5.46 -8.81
N ASN A 24 -16.06 -4.22 -8.99
CA ASN A 24 -15.29 -3.83 -10.17
C ASN A 24 -13.94 -4.56 -10.23
N TYR A 25 -13.25 -4.67 -9.09
CA TYR A 25 -12.01 -5.44 -9.02
C TYR A 25 -12.25 -6.93 -9.29
N LEU A 26 -13.25 -7.54 -8.65
CA LEU A 26 -13.60 -8.94 -8.90
C LEU A 26 -13.93 -9.14 -10.39
N LYS A 27 -14.75 -8.28 -11.01
CA LYS A 27 -15.03 -8.36 -12.44
C LYS A 27 -13.76 -8.36 -13.31
N GLN A 28 -12.71 -7.61 -12.94
CA GLN A 28 -11.46 -7.62 -13.70
C GLN A 28 -10.78 -9.00 -13.67
N ILE A 29 -10.85 -9.72 -12.54
CA ILE A 29 -10.20 -11.02 -12.38
C ILE A 29 -11.05 -12.20 -12.86
N ILE A 30 -12.38 -12.17 -12.67
CA ILE A 30 -13.30 -13.26 -13.05
C ILE A 30 -14.03 -13.04 -14.37
N GLY A 31 -14.09 -11.80 -14.85
CA GLY A 31 -14.99 -11.40 -15.93
C GLY A 31 -16.46 -11.40 -15.48
N GLY A 32 -17.39 -11.38 -16.45
CA GLY A 32 -18.83 -11.44 -16.18
C GLY A 32 -19.50 -10.09 -15.95
N ARG A 33 -20.74 -10.13 -15.43
CA ARG A 33 -21.58 -8.94 -15.27
C ARG A 33 -21.41 -8.30 -13.88
N SER A 34 -21.21 -6.98 -13.87
CA SER A 34 -20.98 -6.20 -12.64
C SER A 34 -22.14 -6.27 -11.64
N ASP A 35 -23.38 -6.28 -12.13
CA ASP A 35 -24.60 -6.33 -11.32
C ASP A 35 -24.74 -7.65 -10.57
N GLN A 36 -24.48 -8.77 -11.27
CA GLN A 36 -24.47 -10.10 -10.67
C GLN A 36 -23.38 -10.25 -9.62
N ILE A 37 -22.16 -9.77 -9.90
CA ILE A 37 -21.06 -9.79 -8.92
C ILE A 37 -21.46 -8.97 -7.69
N LEU A 38 -21.94 -7.74 -7.88
CA LEU A 38 -22.30 -6.83 -6.79
C LEU A 38 -23.40 -7.40 -5.88
N ALA A 39 -24.39 -8.07 -6.46
CA ALA A 39 -25.49 -8.71 -5.74
C ALA A 39 -25.02 -9.86 -4.84
N ASN A 40 -23.99 -10.60 -5.28
CA ASN A 40 -23.48 -11.76 -4.56
C ASN A 40 -22.32 -11.43 -3.60
N ILE A 41 -21.76 -10.21 -3.63
CA ILE A 41 -20.77 -9.79 -2.61
C ILE A 41 -21.37 -9.96 -1.20
N PRO A 42 -20.64 -10.62 -0.26
CA PRO A 42 -21.09 -10.80 1.11
C PRO A 42 -21.52 -9.47 1.75
N ARG A 43 -22.66 -9.50 2.46
CA ARG A 43 -23.17 -8.31 3.19
C ARG A 43 -22.25 -7.89 4.33
N THR A 44 -21.57 -8.87 4.94
CA THR A 44 -20.55 -8.66 5.96
C THR A 44 -19.26 -9.31 5.50
N ILE A 45 -18.15 -8.63 5.73
CA ILE A 45 -16.80 -9.13 5.45
C ILE A 45 -15.94 -8.97 6.71
N THR A 46 -14.91 -9.81 6.84
CA THR A 46 -13.93 -9.64 7.90
C THR A 46 -12.88 -8.62 7.47
N THR A 47 -12.52 -7.69 8.34
CA THR A 47 -11.41 -6.77 8.14
C THR A 47 -10.23 -7.10 9.03
N TRP A 48 -9.05 -6.77 8.55
CA TRP A 48 -7.82 -6.88 9.32
C TRP A 48 -7.11 -5.53 9.36
N SER A 49 -6.38 -5.29 10.44
CA SER A 49 -5.67 -4.02 10.66
C SER A 49 -4.18 -4.11 10.38
N LYS A 50 -3.64 -5.33 10.30
CA LYS A 50 -2.19 -5.56 10.25
C LYS A 50 -1.87 -6.72 9.33
N LEU A 51 -0.81 -6.51 8.56
CA LEU A 51 -0.21 -7.48 7.67
C LEU A 51 1.28 -7.58 7.98
N ARG A 52 1.86 -8.77 7.86
CA ARG A 52 3.29 -9.00 7.91
C ARG A 52 3.75 -9.75 6.66
N ILE A 53 4.76 -9.22 5.99
CA ILE A 53 5.49 -9.95 4.95
C ILE A 53 6.43 -10.94 5.68
N ARG A 54 6.44 -12.22 5.30
CA ARG A 54 7.25 -13.26 5.97
C ARG A 54 8.76 -13.02 5.82
N GLU A 55 9.57 -13.86 6.47
CA GLU A 55 11.04 -13.92 6.33
C GLU A 55 11.76 -12.63 6.76
N GLY A 56 11.32 -12.07 7.89
CA GLY A 56 11.90 -10.81 8.39
C GLY A 56 11.38 -9.55 7.68
N GLY A 57 10.44 -9.71 6.74
CA GLY A 57 9.81 -8.60 6.03
C GLY A 57 8.98 -7.66 6.91
N ASP A 58 8.49 -6.60 6.26
CA ASP A 58 7.82 -5.49 6.93
C ASP A 58 6.49 -5.86 7.61
N ARG A 59 6.21 -5.17 8.71
CA ARG A 59 4.88 -5.10 9.33
C ARG A 59 4.17 -3.84 8.84
N ILE A 60 3.08 -4.05 8.12
CA ILE A 60 2.20 -3.03 7.56
C ILE A 60 0.98 -2.88 8.47
N GLU A 61 0.55 -1.65 8.73
CA GLU A 61 -0.67 -1.34 9.47
C GLU A 61 -1.64 -0.56 8.57
N THR A 62 -2.94 -0.74 8.76
CA THR A 62 -3.94 0.06 8.04
C THR A 62 -4.06 1.45 8.65
N SER A 63 -4.29 2.47 7.84
CA SER A 63 -4.46 3.85 8.31
C SER A 63 -5.64 3.99 9.27
N GLU A 64 -6.71 3.20 9.06
CA GLU A 64 -7.82 3.12 9.99
C GLU A 64 -7.36 2.68 11.40
N SER A 65 -6.52 1.64 11.47
CA SER A 65 -5.98 1.16 12.75
C SER A 65 -5.05 2.19 13.35
N PHE A 66 -4.15 2.74 12.54
CA PHE A 66 -3.16 3.72 12.99
C PHE A 66 -3.82 4.94 13.63
N LYS A 67 -4.87 5.51 13.01
CA LYS A 67 -5.62 6.66 13.54
C LYS A 67 -6.26 6.42 14.91
N ARG A 68 -6.54 5.16 15.28
CA ARG A 68 -7.13 4.82 16.59
C ARG A 68 -6.13 4.92 17.74
N PHE A 69 -4.83 4.96 17.45
CA PHE A 69 -3.78 5.03 18.46
C PHE A 69 -3.01 6.36 18.32
N ARG A 70 -3.08 7.23 19.34
CA ARG A 70 -2.44 8.56 19.36
C ARG A 70 -0.95 8.52 19.77
N ASP A 71 -0.22 7.46 19.43
CA ASP A 71 1.20 7.36 19.77
C ASP A 71 2.10 7.88 18.65
N SER A 72 3.29 8.34 19.02
CA SER A 72 4.44 8.71 18.16
C SER A 72 5.08 7.52 17.41
N ARG A 73 4.29 6.49 17.11
CA ARG A 73 4.76 5.28 16.41
C ARG A 73 5.08 5.60 14.96
N ARG A 74 6.02 4.85 14.40
CA ARG A 74 6.35 4.90 12.97
C ARG A 74 5.10 4.62 12.13
N ASP A 75 4.82 5.51 11.19
CA ASP A 75 3.73 5.38 10.23
C ASP A 75 4.08 4.29 9.20
N ASN A 76 3.62 3.06 9.46
CA ASN A 76 3.77 1.92 8.56
C ASN A 76 2.52 1.68 7.68
N THR A 77 1.78 2.75 7.38
CA THR A 77 0.58 2.69 6.55
C THR A 77 0.86 2.90 5.06
N PHE A 78 2.01 3.49 4.74
CA PHE A 78 2.44 3.73 3.37
C PHE A 78 3.15 2.52 2.79
N ILE A 79 2.78 2.19 1.55
CA ILE A 79 3.17 0.94 0.90
C ILE A 79 3.64 1.16 -0.54
N TRP A 80 4.51 0.27 -0.97
CA TRP A 80 4.89 0.04 -2.36
C TRP A 80 4.03 -1.09 -2.94
N ILE A 81 3.44 -0.83 -4.11
CA ILE A 81 2.54 -1.73 -4.82
C ILE A 81 3.10 -1.95 -6.23
N GLN A 82 3.00 -3.19 -6.70
CA GLN A 82 3.45 -3.57 -8.02
C GLN A 82 2.35 -4.37 -8.72
N TYR A 83 2.01 -3.93 -9.93
CA TYR A 83 1.03 -4.58 -10.79
C TYR A 83 1.72 -5.14 -12.04
N ASP A 84 1.17 -6.22 -12.56
CA ASP A 84 1.46 -6.64 -13.92
C ASP A 84 0.52 -5.90 -14.87
N VAL A 85 1.10 -5.07 -15.74
CA VAL A 85 0.42 -4.33 -16.81
C VAL A 85 0.82 -4.87 -18.19
N GLY A 86 1.61 -5.93 -18.24
CA GLY A 86 2.04 -6.61 -19.44
C GLY A 86 0.97 -7.52 -20.04
N GLY A 87 1.21 -7.94 -21.29
CA GLY A 87 0.49 -9.05 -21.90
C GLY A 87 1.06 -10.40 -21.45
N ALA A 88 0.37 -11.49 -21.73
CA ALA A 88 0.77 -12.85 -21.33
C ALA A 88 2.20 -13.26 -21.76
N ASN A 89 2.79 -12.58 -22.74
CA ASN A 89 4.12 -12.87 -23.30
C ASN A 89 5.21 -11.86 -22.88
N ASP A 90 4.86 -10.73 -22.25
CA ASP A 90 5.83 -9.71 -21.85
C ASP A 90 5.32 -8.98 -20.59
N PRO A 91 5.69 -9.44 -19.38
CA PRO A 91 5.23 -8.87 -18.13
C PRO A 91 5.89 -7.52 -17.89
N LEU A 92 5.13 -6.45 -18.10
CA LEU A 92 5.53 -5.09 -17.75
C LEU A 92 5.05 -4.80 -16.33
N LEU A 93 5.98 -4.46 -15.44
CA LEU A 93 5.66 -4.18 -14.04
C LEU A 93 5.46 -2.68 -13.83
N ALA A 94 4.24 -2.31 -13.40
CA ALA A 94 3.94 -0.95 -12.99
C ALA A 94 4.11 -0.82 -11.47
N ILE A 95 4.86 0.20 -11.06
CA ILE A 95 5.07 0.55 -9.66
C ILE A 95 4.14 1.70 -9.27
N GLN A 96 3.53 1.59 -8.10
CA GLN A 96 2.72 2.64 -7.50
C GLN A 96 2.94 2.69 -5.99
N TYR A 97 2.72 3.86 -5.40
CA TYR A 97 2.73 4.06 -3.96
C TYR A 97 1.36 4.52 -3.46
N GLY A 98 1.08 4.26 -2.19
CA GLY A 98 -0.15 4.70 -1.58
C GLY A 98 -0.22 4.38 -0.10
N GLN A 99 -1.34 4.79 0.51
CA GLN A 99 -1.67 4.45 1.90
C GLN A 99 -2.63 3.27 1.94
N LEU A 100 -2.31 2.24 2.72
CA LEU A 100 -3.21 1.12 2.99
C LEU A 100 -4.30 1.57 3.96
N GLU A 101 -5.54 1.67 3.50
CA GLU A 101 -6.66 2.09 4.34
C GLU A 101 -7.28 0.93 5.12
N ARG A 102 -7.50 -0.21 4.46
CA ARG A 102 -8.16 -1.40 5.03
C ARG A 102 -7.69 -2.68 4.35
N ILE A 103 -7.66 -3.77 5.10
CA ILE A 103 -7.53 -5.13 4.56
C ILE A 103 -8.90 -5.80 4.69
N LEU A 104 -9.40 -6.39 3.62
CA LEU A 104 -10.73 -6.97 3.48
C LEU A 104 -10.60 -8.46 3.14
N VAL A 105 -11.27 -9.32 3.89
CA VAL A 105 -11.34 -10.76 3.63
C VAL A 105 -12.73 -11.08 3.10
N CYS A 106 -12.79 -11.35 1.80
CA CYS A 106 -14.00 -11.70 1.08
C CYS A 106 -14.06 -13.21 0.90
N GLN A 107 -14.97 -13.87 1.61
CA GLN A 107 -15.29 -15.28 1.40
C GLN A 107 -16.35 -15.37 0.30
N LEU A 108 -16.02 -16.03 -0.82
CA LEU A 108 -16.94 -16.23 -1.93
C LEU A 108 -17.69 -17.55 -1.74
N GLY A 109 -18.99 -17.54 -1.99
CA GLY A 109 -19.85 -18.71 -1.89
C GLY A 109 -19.73 -19.66 -3.09
N ASP A 110 -20.76 -20.45 -3.31
CA ASP A 110 -20.88 -21.41 -4.41
C ASP A 110 -21.65 -20.85 -5.62
N GLU A 111 -22.00 -19.57 -5.59
CA GLU A 111 -22.79 -18.97 -6.65
C GLU A 111 -22.02 -18.99 -7.98
N GLY A 112 -22.68 -19.43 -9.06
CA GLY A 112 -22.04 -19.63 -10.37
C GLY A 112 -21.36 -18.39 -10.97
N VAL A 113 -21.65 -17.19 -10.43
CA VAL A 113 -20.95 -15.94 -10.78
C VAL A 113 -19.45 -15.99 -10.43
N TRP A 114 -19.05 -16.78 -9.43
CA TRP A 114 -17.66 -16.91 -8.98
C TRP A 114 -16.81 -17.85 -9.83
N ARG A 115 -17.41 -18.69 -10.69
CA ARG A 115 -16.70 -19.59 -11.61
C ARG A 115 -15.67 -20.44 -10.86
N HIS A 116 -14.41 -20.40 -11.26
CA HIS A 116 -13.30 -21.12 -10.63
C HIS A 116 -12.84 -20.54 -9.28
N TYR A 117 -13.43 -19.43 -8.83
CA TYR A 117 -13.21 -18.84 -7.50
C TYR A 117 -14.34 -19.16 -6.51
N SER A 118 -15.27 -20.06 -6.85
CA SER A 118 -16.28 -20.53 -5.91
C SER A 118 -15.60 -21.16 -4.67
N HIS A 119 -16.18 -20.96 -3.48
CA HIS A 119 -15.62 -21.40 -2.19
C HIS A 119 -14.21 -20.89 -1.86
N SER A 120 -13.79 -19.78 -2.47
CA SER A 120 -12.46 -19.23 -2.23
C SER A 120 -12.50 -18.04 -1.27
N THR A 121 -11.35 -17.79 -0.62
CA THR A 121 -11.15 -16.60 0.20
C THR A 121 -10.21 -15.65 -0.53
N HIS A 122 -10.68 -14.43 -0.79
CA HIS A 122 -9.89 -13.35 -1.36
C HIS A 122 -9.52 -12.33 -0.31
N ILE A 123 -8.22 -12.04 -0.20
CA ILE A 123 -7.71 -11.01 0.68
C ILE A 123 -7.39 -9.78 -0.17
N LEU A 124 -8.18 -8.74 0.01
CA LEU A 124 -8.14 -7.51 -0.78
C LEU A 124 -7.59 -6.35 0.08
N ALA A 125 -6.89 -5.43 -0.58
CA ALA A 125 -6.40 -4.20 0.00
C ALA A 125 -7.18 -3.01 -0.57
N LEU A 126 -7.77 -2.19 0.31
CA LEU A 126 -8.24 -0.85 -0.05
C LEU A 126 -7.09 0.12 0.15
N ILE A 127 -6.71 0.79 -0.92
CA ILE A 127 -5.53 1.64 -0.98
C ILE A 127 -5.96 3.02 -1.47
N ILE A 128 -5.42 4.08 -0.90
CA ILE A 128 -5.48 5.43 -1.48
C ILE A 128 -4.13 5.71 -2.13
N PRO A 129 -4.02 5.63 -3.47
CA PRO A 129 -2.76 5.86 -4.15
C PRO A 129 -2.34 7.32 -4.05
N VAL A 130 -1.04 7.57 -4.27
CA VAL A 130 -0.50 8.93 -4.37
C VAL A 130 -0.02 9.21 -5.78
N LYS A 131 -0.10 10.46 -6.21
CA LYS A 131 0.37 10.88 -7.52
C LYS A 131 1.87 11.19 -7.47
N THR A 132 2.68 10.29 -8.06
CA THR A 132 4.14 10.44 -8.17
C THR A 132 4.63 10.85 -9.55
N GLU A 133 3.71 11.20 -10.47
CA GLU A 133 4.03 11.49 -11.89
C GLU A 133 4.84 10.35 -12.57
N GLY A 134 4.58 9.10 -12.18
CA GLY A 134 5.26 7.92 -12.74
C GLY A 134 6.67 7.67 -12.20
N GLN A 135 7.13 8.45 -11.22
CA GLN A 135 8.45 8.27 -10.62
C GLN A 135 8.47 7.07 -9.65
N ASP A 136 9.61 6.38 -9.64
CA ASP A 136 9.92 5.23 -8.80
C ASP A 136 10.89 5.66 -7.68
N ALA A 137 10.42 5.61 -6.44
CA ALA A 137 11.19 6.00 -5.26
C ALA A 137 12.39 5.08 -4.97
N SER A 138 12.45 3.91 -5.60
CA SER A 138 13.60 3.01 -5.50
C SER A 138 14.78 3.48 -6.35
N THR A 139 14.55 4.31 -7.37
CA THR A 139 15.58 4.76 -8.33
C THR A 139 15.81 6.27 -8.31
N THR A 140 14.82 7.06 -7.91
CA THR A 140 14.90 8.51 -7.93
C THR A 140 14.13 9.15 -6.78
N THR A 141 14.56 10.35 -6.37
CA THR A 141 13.90 11.11 -5.32
C THR A 141 12.47 11.46 -5.72
N THR A 142 11.52 10.74 -5.15
CA THR A 142 10.12 10.79 -5.54
C THR A 142 9.29 11.52 -4.50
N TYR A 143 8.39 12.38 -4.96
CA TYR A 143 7.52 13.16 -4.10
C TYR A 143 6.07 13.10 -4.57
N PHE A 144 5.16 13.38 -3.65
CA PHE A 144 3.75 13.58 -3.95
C PHE A 144 3.17 14.71 -3.10
N SER A 145 2.10 15.31 -3.59
CA SER A 145 1.29 16.31 -2.88
C SER A 145 -0.21 16.01 -2.93
N LYS A 146 -0.61 14.96 -3.67
CA LYS A 146 -2.01 14.62 -3.90
C LYS A 146 -2.24 13.12 -3.76
N PHE A 147 -3.28 12.79 -3.02
CA PHE A 147 -3.90 11.46 -3.03
C PHE A 147 -4.85 11.34 -4.23
N LEU A 148 -4.97 10.12 -4.74
CA LEU A 148 -5.88 9.74 -5.83
C LEU A 148 -7.12 9.04 -5.28
N ALA A 149 -8.04 8.68 -6.18
CA ALA A 149 -9.24 7.92 -5.79
C ALA A 149 -8.85 6.55 -5.20
N PRO A 150 -9.54 6.06 -4.15
CA PRO A 150 -9.24 4.76 -3.56
C PRO A 150 -9.40 3.61 -4.56
N ILE A 151 -8.57 2.59 -4.47
CA ILE A 151 -8.63 1.40 -5.32
C ILE A 151 -8.67 0.13 -4.48
N ILE A 152 -9.24 -0.93 -5.06
CA ILE A 152 -9.18 -2.28 -4.50
C ILE A 152 -8.19 -3.09 -5.34
N THR A 153 -7.32 -3.84 -4.67
CA THR A 153 -6.41 -4.77 -5.32
C THR A 153 -6.17 -6.01 -4.47
N ASP A 154 -5.51 -7.02 -5.04
CA ASP A 154 -5.06 -8.19 -4.28
C ASP A 154 -3.96 -7.79 -3.30
N ILE A 155 -4.01 -8.30 -2.08
CA ILE A 155 -2.99 -8.00 -1.06
C ILE A 155 -1.58 -8.43 -1.50
N ARG A 156 -1.46 -9.42 -2.39
CA ARG A 156 -0.19 -9.90 -2.97
C ARG A 156 0.53 -8.84 -3.83
N ASN A 157 -0.17 -7.80 -4.25
CA ASN A 157 0.42 -6.69 -4.99
C ASN A 157 1.22 -5.75 -4.07
N ILE A 158 1.02 -5.82 -2.75
CA ILE A 158 1.81 -5.06 -1.77
C ILE A 158 3.18 -5.71 -1.60
N LYS A 159 4.25 -4.95 -1.85
CA LYS A 159 5.64 -5.44 -1.85
C LYS A 159 6.45 -5.02 -0.64
N ALA A 160 6.25 -3.81 -0.11
CA ALA A 160 6.98 -3.33 1.06
C ALA A 160 6.25 -2.17 1.76
N VAL A 161 6.68 -1.84 2.98
CA VAL A 161 6.36 -0.55 3.61
C VAL A 161 7.39 0.48 3.17
N VAL A 162 6.90 1.64 2.73
CA VAL A 162 7.74 2.80 2.44
C VAL A 162 7.57 3.86 3.52
N GLY A 163 8.65 4.57 3.82
CA GLY A 163 8.57 5.76 4.66
C GLY A 163 8.04 6.96 3.85
N ARG A 164 7.62 7.99 4.56
CA ARG A 164 7.38 9.31 3.98
C ARG A 164 7.89 10.39 4.90
N VAL A 165 8.41 11.46 4.33
CA VAL A 165 8.92 12.62 5.06
C VAL A 165 8.32 13.90 4.47
N GLU A 166 7.86 14.79 5.32
CA GLU A 166 7.38 16.09 4.88
C GLU A 166 8.55 17.07 4.79
N THR A 167 8.66 17.76 3.66
CA THR A 167 9.62 18.84 3.45
C THR A 167 9.02 19.85 2.50
N ARG A 168 9.14 21.16 2.78
CA ARG A 168 8.68 22.23 1.88
C ARG A 168 7.26 22.02 1.31
N ASN A 169 6.29 21.64 2.16
CA ASN A 169 4.89 21.36 1.80
C ASN A 169 4.68 20.25 0.75
N ARG A 170 5.65 19.33 0.63
CA ARG A 170 5.56 18.11 -0.20
C ARG A 170 6.00 16.90 0.63
N TRP A 171 5.46 15.74 0.29
CA TRP A 171 5.84 14.48 0.91
C TRP A 171 6.84 13.76 0.02
N GLY A 172 8.05 13.52 0.51
CA GLY A 172 9.01 12.62 -0.11
C GLY A 172 8.72 11.18 0.28
N ILE A 173 8.82 10.26 -0.67
CA ILE A 173 8.72 8.82 -0.43
C ILE A 173 10.12 8.30 -0.16
N VAL A 174 10.28 7.56 0.93
CA VAL A 174 11.53 6.91 1.32
C VAL A 174 11.34 5.41 1.12
N ASP A 175 11.84 4.90 -0.02
CA ASP A 175 11.90 3.46 -0.22
C ASP A 175 12.98 2.86 0.70
N ARG A 176 12.61 1.78 1.39
CA ARG A 176 13.48 1.04 2.31
C ARG A 176 13.89 -0.32 1.71
N SER A 177 13.42 -0.62 0.50
CA SER A 177 13.90 -1.74 -0.29
C SER A 177 15.38 -1.52 -0.64
N VAL A 178 16.16 -2.59 -0.62
CA VAL A 178 17.62 -2.53 -0.72
C VAL A 178 17.99 -2.07 -2.13
N GLY A 179 18.38 -0.81 -2.27
CA GLY A 179 18.74 -0.20 -3.55
C GLY A 179 19.48 1.13 -3.39
N LEU A 180 18.89 2.14 -2.73
CA LEU A 180 19.46 3.50 -2.75
C LEU A 180 19.37 4.34 -1.46
N ALA A 181 18.58 3.99 -0.43
CA ALA A 181 18.42 4.88 0.72
C ALA A 181 19.41 4.62 1.87
N LYS A 182 20.71 4.89 1.65
CA LYS A 182 21.61 5.28 2.74
C LYS A 182 21.74 6.81 2.70
N THR A 183 21.07 7.49 3.61
CA THR A 183 21.44 8.88 3.93
C THR A 183 22.82 8.85 4.58
N THR A 184 23.84 9.26 3.85
CA THR A 184 25.15 9.57 4.44
C THR A 184 25.05 10.97 5.02
N PHE A 185 25.23 11.09 6.34
CA PHE A 185 25.46 12.40 6.95
C PHE A 185 26.83 12.87 6.48
N VAL A 186 26.89 13.99 5.75
CA VAL A 186 28.15 14.68 5.48
C VAL A 186 28.42 15.53 6.72
N PRO A 187 29.53 15.31 7.45
CA PRO A 187 29.93 16.22 8.51
C PRO A 187 30.17 17.60 7.90
N ASP A 188 29.64 18.66 8.53
CA ASP A 188 30.02 20.02 8.15
C ASP A 188 31.54 20.13 8.31
N GLU A 189 32.24 20.42 7.21
CA GLU A 189 33.65 20.77 7.26
C GLU A 189 33.76 22.02 8.15
N LEU A 190 34.35 21.86 9.33
CA LEU A 190 34.66 22.97 10.21
C LEU A 190 35.56 23.92 9.43
N ASP A 191 35.04 25.10 9.10
CA ASP A 191 35.81 26.23 8.60
C ASP A 191 36.98 26.48 9.57
N GLN A 192 38.17 26.01 9.18
CA GLN A 192 39.42 26.43 9.81
C GLN A 192 39.69 27.85 9.35
N HIS A 193 39.13 28.82 10.07
CA HIS A 193 39.76 30.14 10.17
C HIS A 193 40.99 29.97 11.04
N ASP A 194 42.13 29.71 10.40
CA ASP A 194 43.42 30.02 11.00
C ASP A 194 43.56 31.55 10.92
N ASP A 195 43.18 32.20 12.02
CA ASP A 195 43.52 33.60 12.25
C ASP A 195 45.06 33.68 12.35
N ASP A 196 45.67 34.31 11.34
CA ASP A 196 47.03 34.83 11.39
C ASP A 196 47.15 35.77 12.60
N ASP A 197 47.97 35.42 13.59
CA ASP A 197 48.43 36.36 14.61
C ASP A 197 49.96 36.51 14.52
N PRO A 198 50.50 37.71 14.25
CA PRO A 198 51.93 37.95 14.18
C PRO A 198 52.47 38.31 15.57
N GLU A 199 53.35 37.47 16.14
CA GLU A 199 54.15 37.86 17.31
C GLU A 199 55.63 38.08 16.93
N VAL A 200 55.96 39.38 16.87
CA VAL A 200 57.15 40.13 17.33
C VAL A 200 58.57 39.63 17.00
#